data_AF-A0A160F9Y6-F1
#
_entry.id   AF-A0A160F9Y6-F1
#
_cell.length_a   1.000
_cell.length_b   1.000
_cell.length_c   1.000
_cell.angle_alpha   90.00
_cell.angle_beta   90.00
_cell.angle_gamma   90.00
#
_symmetry.space_group_name_H-M   'P 1'
#
loop_
_entity.id
_entity.type
_entity.pdbx_description
1 polymer ?
#
loop_
_entity_poly.entity_id
_entity_poly.type
_entity_poly.pdbx_seq_one_letter_code
_entity_poly.pdbx_strand_id
1 'polypeptide(L)'
;MDIKIGDIVARKSYECDLLFRVIDIKVKNDGEKEVILHGEDVRLIADAPFDDLIIIDEQEQQMRQKKESELIEQSYKLFRQDYHLLKQKSEYRATGGYQTEEDFFQIPGRVLHMDGDPVYLRKCLSMYERIGVPVHGIYCEEKEMPERVGELIDRIRPDILVITGHDSYSKSKGKATDLKAYRHSRYFVQTVKEARKRIPHLDQLVIFAGACQSYFESLIRAGANFASSPARVNIHALDPVYIVSRISFTPFIETIHVWDVLRNTLTGEKGLGGIETKGVLRTGMPFRLIEKENQQGRYDGR
;
A
#
# COMPACT_ATOMS: atom_id res chain seq x y z
N MET A 1 -25.14 -20.46 -19.26
CA MET A 1 -24.85 -19.65 -18.07
C MET A 1 -24.77 -18.21 -18.52
N ASP A 2 -25.47 -17.31 -17.84
CA ASP A 2 -25.54 -15.91 -18.23
C ASP A 2 -24.74 -15.11 -17.20
N ILE A 3 -23.49 -14.78 -17.53
CA ILE A 3 -22.58 -14.00 -16.69
C ILE A 3 -22.99 -12.53 -16.81
N LYS A 4 -23.15 -11.87 -15.66
CA LYS A 4 -23.58 -10.47 -15.55
C LYS A 4 -22.49 -9.63 -14.92
N ILE A 5 -22.60 -8.32 -15.13
CA ILE A 5 -21.76 -7.34 -14.42
C ILE A 5 -22.02 -7.47 -12.92
N GLY A 6 -20.95 -7.56 -12.14
CA GLY A 6 -20.99 -7.78 -10.70
C GLY A 6 -20.75 -9.23 -10.26
N ASP A 7 -20.86 -10.21 -11.17
CA ASP A 7 -20.62 -11.61 -10.83
C ASP A 7 -19.14 -11.84 -10.48
N ILE A 8 -18.90 -12.76 -9.54
CA ILE A 8 -17.56 -13.24 -9.21
C ILE A 8 -17.27 -14.47 -10.06
N VAL A 9 -16.20 -14.37 -10.83
CA VAL A 9 -15.77 -15.37 -11.80
C VAL A 9 -14.30 -15.71 -11.61
N ALA A 10 -13.89 -16.87 -12.13
CA ALA A 10 -12.50 -17.23 -12.30
C ALA A 10 -12.23 -17.67 -13.74
N ARG A 11 -10.97 -17.59 -14.16
CA ARG A 11 -10.56 -17.91 -15.53
C ARG A 11 -10.08 -19.36 -15.65
N LYS A 12 -10.69 -20.13 -16.55
CA LYS A 12 -10.33 -21.53 -16.84
C LYS A 12 -8.89 -21.64 -17.33
N SER A 13 -8.48 -20.73 -18.21
CA SER A 13 -7.14 -20.70 -18.80
C SER A 13 -6.02 -20.46 -17.78
N TYR A 14 -6.38 -20.04 -16.57
CA TYR A 14 -5.47 -19.80 -15.45
C TYR A 14 -5.81 -20.69 -14.24
N GLU A 15 -6.43 -21.85 -14.49
CA GLU A 15 -6.74 -22.86 -13.45
C GLU A 15 -7.57 -22.32 -12.28
N CYS A 16 -8.38 -21.27 -12.52
CA CYS A 16 -9.16 -20.58 -11.49
C CYS A 16 -8.32 -20.07 -10.30
N ASP A 17 -7.06 -19.69 -10.57
CA ASP A 17 -6.09 -19.20 -9.59
C ASP A 17 -6.59 -17.99 -8.79
N LEU A 18 -7.29 -17.07 -9.45
CA LEU A 18 -7.72 -15.80 -8.91
C LEU A 18 -9.23 -15.59 -9.07
N LEU A 19 -9.80 -14.90 -8.08
CA LEU A 19 -11.16 -14.39 -8.19
C LEU A 19 -11.15 -13.03 -8.87
N PHE A 20 -12.09 -12.87 -9.79
CA PHE A 20 -12.34 -11.64 -10.50
C PHE A 20 -13.79 -11.22 -10.37
N ARG A 21 -14.04 -9.92 -10.34
CA ARG A 21 -15.37 -9.34 -10.51
C ARG A 21 -15.53 -8.86 -11.92
N VAL A 22 -16.67 -9.17 -12.53
CA VAL A 22 -17.02 -8.65 -13.86
C VAL A 22 -17.36 -7.18 -13.74
N ILE A 23 -16.58 -6.31 -14.39
CA ILE A 23 -16.79 -4.86 -14.36
C ILE A 23 -17.38 -4.31 -15.66
N ASP A 24 -17.18 -4.99 -16.78
CA ASP A 24 -17.74 -4.59 -18.08
C ASP A 24 -17.84 -5.80 -19.01
N ILE A 25 -18.80 -5.79 -19.93
CA ILE A 25 -18.99 -6.82 -20.97
C ILE A 25 -19.14 -6.11 -22.31
N LYS A 26 -18.14 -6.25 -23.17
CA LYS A 26 -18.10 -5.64 -24.50
C LYS A 26 -18.44 -6.67 -25.56
N VAL A 27 -19.28 -6.29 -26.51
CA VAL A 27 -19.58 -7.10 -27.68
C VAL A 27 -18.70 -6.61 -28.81
N LYS A 28 -17.84 -7.48 -29.35
CA LYS A 28 -17.04 -7.20 -30.54
C LYS A 28 -17.89 -7.29 -31.80
N ASN A 29 -17.38 -6.71 -32.89
CA ASN A 29 -18.07 -6.62 -34.18
C ASN A 29 -18.40 -7.99 -34.80
N ASP A 30 -17.70 -9.04 -34.38
CA ASP A 30 -17.88 -10.46 -34.78
C ASP A 30 -18.94 -11.19 -33.92
N GLY A 31 -19.52 -10.52 -32.93
CA GLY A 31 -20.47 -11.10 -31.98
C GLY A 31 -19.82 -11.78 -30.77
N GLU A 32 -18.49 -11.81 -30.68
CA GLU A 32 -17.80 -12.34 -29.49
C GLU A 32 -17.92 -11.38 -28.31
N LYS A 33 -18.16 -11.95 -27.12
CA LYS A 33 -18.22 -11.18 -25.87
C LYS A 33 -16.85 -11.19 -25.19
N GLU A 34 -16.26 -10.01 -25.07
CA GLU A 34 -15.05 -9.77 -24.29
C GLU A 34 -15.45 -9.18 -22.93
N VAL A 35 -14.98 -9.79 -21.86
CA VAL A 35 -15.34 -9.41 -20.49
C VAL A 35 -14.14 -8.74 -19.84
N ILE A 36 -14.36 -7.59 -19.22
CA ILE A 36 -13.36 -6.90 -18.42
C ILE A 36 -13.54 -7.30 -16.97
N LEU A 37 -12.45 -7.78 -16.39
CA LEU A 37 -12.36 -8.36 -15.06
C LEU A 37 -11.48 -7.51 -14.16
N HIS A 38 -11.87 -7.40 -12.90
CA HIS A 38 -11.11 -6.77 -11.83
C HIS A 38 -10.77 -7.81 -10.76
N GLY A 39 -9.49 -8.01 -10.45
CA GLY A 39 -9.07 -8.97 -9.43
C GLY A 39 -9.56 -8.57 -8.04
N GLU A 40 -10.10 -9.51 -7.28
CA GLU A 40 -10.58 -9.21 -5.92
C GLU A 40 -9.39 -8.91 -4.99
N ASP A 41 -8.36 -9.76 -5.00
CA ASP A 41 -7.25 -9.72 -4.03
C ASP A 41 -5.89 -9.39 -4.65
N VAL A 42 -5.80 -9.39 -5.99
CA VAL A 42 -4.61 -8.95 -6.75
C VAL A 42 -4.91 -7.81 -7.69
N ARG A 43 -4.00 -6.83 -7.73
CA ARG A 43 -4.20 -5.56 -8.43
C ARG A 43 -4.03 -5.70 -9.93
N LEU A 44 -5.00 -6.37 -10.55
CA LEU A 44 -4.97 -6.83 -11.92
C LEU A 44 -6.31 -6.50 -12.56
N ILE A 45 -6.25 -5.80 -13.70
CA ILE A 45 -7.36 -5.72 -14.64
C ILE A 45 -7.01 -6.63 -15.81
N ALA A 46 -7.92 -7.54 -16.15
CA ALA A 46 -7.75 -8.47 -17.25
C ALA A 46 -8.95 -8.43 -18.18
N ASP A 47 -8.71 -8.53 -19.47
CA ASP A 47 -9.71 -8.92 -20.45
C ASP A 47 -9.71 -10.45 -20.60
N ALA A 48 -10.89 -11.04 -20.78
CA ALA A 48 -11.06 -12.46 -21.02
C ALA A 48 -12.25 -12.74 -21.96
N PRO A 49 -12.14 -13.78 -22.82
CA PRO A 49 -13.30 -14.29 -23.54
C PRO A 49 -14.38 -14.78 -22.58
N PHE A 50 -15.65 -14.58 -22.92
CA PHE A 50 -16.77 -15.04 -22.08
C PHE A 50 -16.70 -16.54 -21.76
N ASP A 51 -16.25 -17.37 -22.70
CA ASP A 51 -16.14 -18.82 -22.54
C ASP A 51 -14.99 -19.26 -21.60
N ASP A 52 -14.03 -18.36 -21.33
CA ASP A 52 -12.94 -18.59 -20.38
C ASP A 52 -13.40 -18.46 -18.93
N LEU A 53 -14.62 -17.98 -18.68
CA LEU A 53 -15.10 -17.65 -17.34
C LEU A 53 -15.93 -18.79 -16.72
N ILE A 54 -15.77 -18.97 -15.41
CA ILE A 54 -16.60 -19.80 -14.55
C ILE A 54 -17.14 -18.92 -13.43
N ILE A 55 -18.46 -18.93 -13.22
CA ILE A 55 -19.08 -18.31 -12.04
C ILE A 55 -18.72 -19.16 -10.82
N ILE A 56 -18.11 -18.53 -9.83
CA ILE A 56 -17.73 -19.18 -8.59
C ILE A 56 -18.92 -19.17 -7.64
N ASP A 57 -19.25 -20.32 -7.05
CA ASP A 57 -20.39 -20.44 -6.15
C ASP A 57 -20.16 -19.71 -4.81
N GLU A 58 -21.23 -19.49 -4.05
CA GLU A 58 -21.16 -18.78 -2.78
C GLU A 58 -20.30 -19.51 -1.73
N GLN A 59 -20.23 -20.84 -1.78
CA GLN A 59 -19.45 -21.62 -0.81
C GLN A 59 -17.94 -21.42 -1.03
N GLU A 60 -17.49 -21.48 -2.28
CA GLU A 60 -16.10 -21.21 -2.64
C GLU A 60 -15.75 -19.74 -2.40
N GLN A 61 -16.65 -18.80 -2.71
CA GLN A 61 -16.45 -17.38 -2.38
C GLN A 61 -16.25 -17.18 -0.88
N GLN A 62 -17.10 -17.76 -0.03
CA GLN A 62 -16.97 -17.67 1.43
C GLN A 62 -15.67 -18.31 1.92
N MET A 63 -15.28 -19.46 1.36
CA MET A 63 -14.04 -20.13 1.73
C MET A 63 -12.81 -19.26 1.40
N ARG A 64 -12.78 -18.65 0.21
CA ARG A 64 -11.69 -17.75 -0.20
C ARG A 64 -11.66 -16.46 0.61
N GLN A 65 -12.82 -15.84 0.87
CA GLN A 65 -12.91 -14.66 1.75
C GLN A 65 -12.45 -14.95 3.19
N LYS A 66 -12.76 -16.14 3.71
CA LYS A 66 -12.28 -16.56 5.03
C LYS A 66 -10.77 -16.70 5.04
N LYS A 67 -10.19 -17.34 4.02
CA LYS A 67 -8.74 -17.47 3.87
C LYS A 67 -8.05 -16.12 3.78
N GLU A 68 -8.62 -15.19 3.01
CA GLU A 68 -8.12 -13.82 2.92
C GLU A 68 -8.16 -13.15 4.31
N SER A 69 -9.30 -13.22 5.01
CA SER A 69 -9.44 -12.67 6.36
C SER A 69 -8.42 -13.24 7.35
N GLU A 70 -8.10 -14.54 7.26
CA GLU A 70 -7.06 -15.19 8.05
C GLU A 70 -5.66 -14.64 7.74
N LEU A 71 -5.35 -14.39 6.46
CA LEU A 71 -4.10 -13.75 6.01
C LEU A 71 -3.97 -12.32 6.52
N ILE A 72 -5.06 -11.53 6.48
CA ILE A 72 -5.10 -10.18 7.03
C ILE A 72 -4.81 -10.23 8.54
N GLU A 73 -5.45 -11.14 9.26
CA GLU A 73 -5.28 -11.27 10.71
C GLU A 73 -3.85 -11.68 11.08
N GLN A 74 -3.28 -12.63 10.35
CA GLN A 74 -1.89 -13.05 10.54
C GLN A 74 -0.92 -11.89 10.30
N SER A 75 -1.11 -11.14 9.22
CA SER A 75 -0.29 -9.97 8.86
C SER A 75 -0.40 -8.88 9.93
N TYR A 76 -1.61 -8.61 10.43
CA TYR A 76 -1.86 -7.66 11.51
C TYR A 76 -1.17 -8.09 12.82
N LYS A 77 -1.25 -9.38 13.18
CA LYS A 77 -0.61 -9.92 14.37
C LYS A 77 0.92 -9.80 14.30
N LEU A 78 1.52 -10.13 13.16
CA LEU A 78 2.97 -9.97 12.93
C LEU A 78 3.39 -8.51 13.09
N PHE A 79 2.65 -7.59 12.47
CA PHE A 79 2.91 -6.16 12.60
C PHE A 79 2.85 -5.70 14.07
N ARG A 80 1.83 -6.12 14.83
CA ARG A 80 1.68 -5.78 16.25
C ARG A 80 2.85 -6.28 17.10
N GLN A 81 3.38 -7.47 16.80
CA GLN A 81 4.56 -8.02 17.48
C GLN A 81 5.80 -7.19 17.19
N ASP A 82 6.06 -6.89 15.91
CA ASP A 82 7.19 -6.05 15.49
C ASP A 82 7.13 -4.66 16.15
N TYR A 83 5.94 -4.07 16.16
CA TYR A 83 5.72 -2.77 16.76
C TYR A 83 5.97 -2.77 18.28
N HIS A 84 5.52 -3.81 18.98
CA HIS A 84 5.75 -3.92 20.42
C HIS A 84 7.25 -4.02 20.76
N LEU A 85 8.00 -4.79 19.98
CA LEU A 85 9.46 -4.92 20.13
C LEU A 85 10.17 -3.58 19.88
N LEU A 86 9.79 -2.85 18.84
CA LEU A 86 10.34 -1.52 18.54
C LEU A 86 10.02 -0.51 19.65
N LYS A 87 8.79 -0.54 20.18
CA LYS A 87 8.37 0.33 21.28
C LYS A 87 9.20 0.09 22.54
N GLN A 88 9.34 -1.18 22.97
CA GLN A 88 10.17 -1.54 24.13
C GLN A 88 11.63 -1.08 23.97
N LYS A 89 12.20 -1.27 22.77
CA LYS A 89 13.57 -0.83 22.46
C LYS A 89 13.70 0.70 22.52
N SER A 90 12.70 1.43 22.02
CA SER A 90 12.67 2.89 22.08
C SER A 90 12.52 3.41 23.52
N GLU A 91 11.66 2.80 24.33
CA GLU A 91 11.47 3.15 25.74
C GLU A 91 12.75 2.92 26.54
N TYR A 92 13.36 1.74 26.39
CA TYR A 92 14.64 1.42 27.05
C TYR A 92 15.74 2.46 26.73
N ARG A 93 15.81 2.90 25.48
CA ARG A 93 16.76 3.97 25.06
C ARG A 93 16.40 5.33 25.63
N ALA A 94 15.12 5.68 25.66
CA ALA A 94 14.66 6.98 26.15
C ALA A 94 14.88 7.13 27.67
N THR A 95 14.70 6.06 28.44
CA THR A 95 14.87 6.08 29.89
C THR A 95 16.28 5.72 30.35
N GLY A 96 17.18 5.35 29.44
CA GLY A 96 18.52 4.84 29.79
C GLY A 96 18.48 3.58 30.67
N GLY A 97 17.39 2.80 30.60
CA GLY A 97 17.15 1.61 31.43
C GLY A 97 16.53 1.88 32.80
N TYR A 98 16.23 3.14 33.14
CA TYR A 98 15.49 3.47 34.37
C TYR A 98 13.98 3.29 34.17
N GLN A 99 13.25 2.91 35.22
CA GLN A 99 11.78 2.95 35.21
C GLN A 99 11.36 4.38 35.52
N THR A 100 10.85 5.10 34.52
CA THR A 100 10.24 6.42 34.70
C THR A 100 8.73 6.31 34.49
N GLU A 101 7.94 6.85 35.42
CA GLU A 101 6.47 6.93 35.32
C GLU A 101 5.99 8.02 34.33
N GLU A 102 6.87 8.63 33.54
CA GLU A 102 6.49 9.71 32.62
C GLU A 102 5.80 9.19 31.36
N ASP A 103 4.69 9.85 31.00
CA ASP A 103 3.91 9.54 29.80
C ASP A 103 4.66 9.95 28.52
N PHE A 104 5.20 8.96 27.81
CA PHE A 104 5.71 9.12 26.46
C PHE A 104 4.58 9.19 25.43
N PHE A 105 4.76 10.00 24.40
CA PHE A 105 3.89 9.97 23.22
C PHE A 105 4.70 9.73 21.95
N GLN A 106 4.02 9.14 20.97
CA GLN A 106 4.60 8.76 19.68
C GLN A 106 3.89 9.53 18.57
N ILE A 107 4.67 10.16 17.70
CA ILE A 107 4.19 10.81 16.48
C ILE A 107 4.65 9.93 15.30
N PRO A 108 3.79 9.01 14.81
CA PRO A 108 4.10 8.21 13.63
C PRO A 108 4.15 9.08 12.38
N GLY A 109 4.88 8.63 11.36
CA GLY A 109 4.96 9.35 10.09
C GLY A 109 3.64 9.36 9.34
N ARG A 110 3.32 10.50 8.72
CA ARG A 110 2.10 10.72 7.96
C ARG A 110 2.23 10.20 6.55
N VAL A 111 1.21 9.51 6.07
CA VAL A 111 1.18 8.87 4.75
C VAL A 111 0.26 9.64 3.81
N LEU A 112 0.74 9.91 2.60
CA LEU A 112 -0.08 10.25 1.45
C LEU A 112 -0.13 9.04 0.52
N HIS A 113 -1.30 8.43 0.34
CA HIS A 113 -1.49 7.28 -0.55
C HIS A 113 -2.28 7.71 -1.79
N MET A 114 -1.61 7.78 -2.93
CA MET A 114 -2.20 7.99 -4.25
C MET A 114 -2.38 6.65 -4.96
N ASP A 115 -3.58 6.40 -5.42
CA ASP A 115 -3.97 5.09 -5.93
C ASP A 115 -4.86 5.20 -7.18
N GLY A 116 -4.46 4.52 -8.25
CA GLY A 116 -5.24 4.41 -9.51
C GLY A 116 -6.41 3.44 -9.44
N ASP A 117 -6.64 2.80 -8.30
CA ASP A 117 -7.71 1.84 -8.06
C ASP A 117 -8.49 2.20 -6.77
N PRO A 118 -9.76 2.62 -6.89
CA PRO A 118 -10.54 3.07 -5.74
C PRO A 118 -10.92 1.92 -4.80
N VAL A 119 -11.00 0.67 -5.29
CA VAL A 119 -11.32 -0.50 -4.46
C VAL A 119 -10.11 -0.86 -3.61
N TYR A 120 -8.92 -0.91 -4.22
CA TYR A 120 -7.67 -1.21 -3.51
C TYR A 120 -7.31 -0.11 -2.53
N LEU A 121 -7.50 1.15 -2.90
CA LEU A 121 -7.30 2.26 -1.98
C LEU A 121 -8.13 2.08 -0.71
N ARG A 122 -9.42 1.74 -0.83
CA ARG A 122 -10.27 1.50 0.35
C ARG A 122 -9.77 0.35 1.22
N LYS A 123 -9.34 -0.77 0.60
CA LYS A 123 -8.73 -1.89 1.35
C LYS A 123 -7.44 -1.49 2.08
N CYS A 124 -6.60 -0.69 1.45
CA CYS A 124 -5.37 -0.20 2.08
C CYS A 124 -5.66 0.75 3.24
N LEU A 125 -6.59 1.70 3.04
CA LEU A 125 -6.99 2.67 4.06
C LEU A 125 -7.62 2.03 5.29
N SER A 126 -8.49 1.02 5.11
CA SER A 126 -9.07 0.30 6.25
C SER A 126 -8.01 -0.43 7.08
N MET A 127 -6.98 -0.98 6.44
CA MET A 127 -5.87 -1.61 7.14
C MET A 127 -4.95 -0.59 7.82
N TYR A 128 -4.66 0.55 7.19
CA TYR A 128 -3.92 1.64 7.85
C TYR A 128 -4.65 2.16 9.09
N GLU A 129 -5.97 2.36 9.00
CA GLU A 129 -6.80 2.79 10.12
C GLU A 129 -6.78 1.76 11.25
N ARG A 130 -6.93 0.47 10.92
CA ARG A 130 -6.82 -0.63 11.88
C ARG A 130 -5.47 -0.67 12.59
N ILE A 131 -4.39 -0.35 11.88
CA ILE A 131 -3.02 -0.28 12.42
C ILE A 131 -2.78 1.01 13.23
N GLY A 132 -3.49 2.10 12.92
CA GLY A 132 -3.28 3.42 13.52
C GLY A 132 -2.28 4.30 12.77
N VAL A 133 -2.02 4.03 11.48
CA VAL A 133 -1.17 4.88 10.64
C VAL A 133 -1.97 6.14 10.22
N PRO A 134 -1.45 7.36 10.44
CA PRO A 134 -2.08 8.57 9.92
C PRO A 134 -1.95 8.61 8.40
N VAL A 135 -3.06 8.47 7.67
CA VAL A 135 -3.06 8.39 6.21
C VAL A 135 -4.08 9.33 5.57
N HIS A 136 -3.69 9.93 4.45
CA HIS A 136 -4.58 10.62 3.53
C HIS A 136 -4.58 9.88 2.18
N GLY A 137 -5.71 9.25 1.85
CA GLY A 137 -5.88 8.50 0.60
C GLY A 137 -6.50 9.34 -0.51
N ILE A 138 -5.95 9.26 -1.72
CA ILE A 138 -6.43 9.98 -2.89
C ILE A 138 -6.53 9.02 -4.08
N TYR A 139 -7.75 8.81 -4.55
CA TYR A 139 -7.96 8.19 -5.85
C TYR A 139 -7.49 9.15 -6.95
N CYS A 140 -6.62 8.67 -7.82
CA CYS A 140 -6.01 9.44 -8.90
C CYS A 140 -5.60 8.50 -10.02
N GLU A 141 -6.08 8.72 -11.24
CA GLU A 141 -5.64 7.92 -12.38
C GLU A 141 -4.14 8.05 -12.60
N GLU A 142 -3.47 6.99 -13.04
CA GLU A 142 -2.01 6.95 -13.11
C GLU A 142 -1.44 8.07 -13.97
N LYS A 143 -2.18 8.46 -15.03
CA LYS A 143 -1.80 9.53 -15.95
C LYS A 143 -1.81 10.92 -15.32
N GLU A 144 -2.67 11.14 -14.32
CA GLU A 144 -2.85 12.43 -13.64
C GLU A 144 -1.92 12.57 -12.43
N MET A 145 -1.44 11.46 -11.89
CA MET A 145 -0.55 11.47 -10.71
C MET A 145 0.65 12.42 -10.82
N PRO A 146 1.37 12.50 -11.96
CA PRO A 146 2.52 13.38 -12.07
C PRO A 146 2.19 14.86 -11.90
N GLU A 147 1.00 15.27 -12.36
CA GLU A 147 0.57 16.67 -12.30
C GLU A 147 0.06 17.04 -10.91
N ARG A 148 -0.59 16.09 -10.24
CA ARG A 148 -1.25 16.33 -8.94
C ARG A 148 -0.32 16.18 -7.74
N VAL A 149 0.72 15.33 -7.82
CA VAL A 149 1.55 14.97 -6.66
C VAL A 149 2.23 16.18 -6.00
N GLY A 150 2.65 17.17 -6.78
CA GLY A 150 3.34 18.36 -6.27
C GLY A 150 2.48 19.16 -5.29
N GLU A 151 1.27 19.54 -5.70
CA GLU A 151 0.32 20.28 -4.86
C GLU A 151 -0.07 19.49 -3.61
N LEU A 152 -0.26 18.18 -3.75
CA LEU A 152 -0.63 17.30 -2.65
C LEU A 152 0.47 17.22 -1.60
N ILE A 153 1.74 17.13 -2.01
CA ILE A 153 2.88 17.18 -1.08
C ILE A 153 2.90 18.52 -0.34
N ASP A 154 2.73 19.64 -1.03
CA ASP A 154 2.78 20.97 -0.41
C ASP A 154 1.69 21.14 0.66
N ARG A 155 0.48 20.64 0.38
CA ARG A 155 -0.69 20.75 1.26
C ARG A 155 -0.67 19.78 2.42
N ILE A 156 -0.36 18.50 2.15
CA ILE A 156 -0.48 17.41 3.13
C ILE A 156 0.80 17.27 3.95
N ARG A 157 1.95 17.62 3.36
CA ARG A 157 3.30 17.48 3.94
C ARG A 157 3.55 16.06 4.48
N PRO A 158 3.41 15.02 3.65
CA PRO A 158 3.61 13.64 4.11
C PRO A 158 5.08 13.36 4.42
N ASP A 159 5.32 12.42 5.33
CA ASP A 159 6.63 11.81 5.57
C ASP A 159 6.85 10.61 4.63
N ILE A 160 5.74 9.94 4.24
CA ILE A 160 5.72 8.79 3.35
C ILE A 160 4.72 9.04 2.21
N LEU A 161 5.17 8.87 0.97
CA LEU A 161 4.34 8.92 -0.23
C LEU A 161 4.23 7.53 -0.84
N VAL A 162 3.00 7.09 -1.06
CA VAL A 162 2.66 5.81 -1.69
C VAL A 162 2.03 6.10 -3.04
N ILE A 163 2.67 5.67 -4.12
CA ILE A 163 2.21 5.85 -5.50
C ILE A 163 1.95 4.48 -6.08
N THR A 164 0.69 4.12 -6.25
CA THR A 164 0.35 2.79 -6.76
C THR A 164 -0.80 2.87 -7.76
N GLY A 165 -0.96 1.89 -8.62
CA GLY A 165 -2.08 1.87 -9.57
C GLY A 165 -2.21 0.51 -10.23
N HIS A 166 -2.63 0.51 -11.47
CA HIS A 166 -2.55 -0.64 -12.36
C HIS A 166 -1.29 -0.54 -13.19
N ASP A 167 -0.65 -1.66 -13.46
CA ASP A 167 0.42 -1.74 -14.46
C ASP A 167 0.47 -3.15 -15.02
N SER A 168 1.13 -3.29 -16.16
CA SER A 168 1.33 -4.59 -16.78
C SER A 168 2.50 -4.54 -17.75
N TYR A 169 3.26 -5.64 -17.78
CA TYR A 169 4.34 -5.83 -18.73
C TYR A 169 3.83 -6.54 -19.99
N SER A 170 4.16 -6.00 -21.16
CA SER A 170 3.79 -6.57 -22.45
C SER A 170 5.02 -6.97 -23.26
N LYS A 171 5.22 -8.29 -23.40
CA LYS A 171 6.32 -8.85 -24.21
C LYS A 171 6.29 -8.42 -25.67
N SER A 172 5.11 -8.16 -26.23
CA SER A 172 4.96 -7.70 -27.61
C SER A 172 5.38 -6.25 -27.83
N LYS A 173 5.40 -5.43 -26.77
CA LYS A 173 5.80 -4.02 -26.82
C LYS A 173 7.29 -3.80 -26.59
N GLY A 174 8.04 -4.81 -26.17
CA GLY A 174 9.48 -4.71 -25.95
C GLY A 174 10.01 -5.71 -24.93
N LYS A 175 11.29 -5.54 -24.58
CA LYS A 175 11.95 -6.32 -23.52
C LYS A 175 11.53 -5.80 -22.14
N ALA A 176 11.71 -6.62 -21.10
CA ALA A 176 11.44 -6.22 -19.70
C ALA A 176 12.35 -5.07 -19.19
N THR A 177 13.39 -4.73 -19.94
CA THR A 177 14.25 -3.57 -19.67
C THR A 177 13.78 -2.30 -20.40
N ASP A 178 12.72 -2.37 -21.21
CA ASP A 178 12.17 -1.22 -21.92
C ASP A 178 10.96 -0.68 -21.16
N LEU A 179 11.07 0.57 -20.68
CA LEU A 179 9.99 1.27 -19.99
C LEU A 179 8.72 1.39 -20.85
N LYS A 180 8.83 1.43 -22.17
CA LYS A 180 7.68 1.51 -23.09
C LYS A 180 6.89 0.20 -23.17
N ALA A 181 7.48 -0.92 -22.73
CA ALA A 181 6.81 -2.21 -22.66
C ALA A 181 5.79 -2.29 -21.50
N TYR A 182 5.76 -1.28 -20.64
CA TYR A 182 4.89 -1.19 -19.46
C TYR A 182 3.76 -0.19 -19.67
N ARG A 183 2.57 -0.52 -19.19
CA ARG A 183 1.37 0.30 -19.40
C ARG A 183 1.46 1.66 -18.69
N HIS A 184 1.81 1.66 -17.41
CA HIS A 184 1.77 2.86 -16.57
C HIS A 184 3.06 3.13 -15.79
N SER A 185 4.06 2.24 -15.81
CA SER A 185 5.37 2.50 -15.16
C SER A 185 5.96 3.87 -15.51
N ARG A 186 5.79 4.36 -16.74
CA ARG A 186 6.25 5.69 -17.14
C ARG A 186 5.66 6.82 -16.30
N TYR A 187 4.39 6.71 -15.93
CA TYR A 187 3.69 7.71 -15.13
C TYR A 187 4.14 7.64 -13.68
N PHE A 188 4.25 6.44 -13.10
CA PHE A 188 4.82 6.27 -11.75
C PHE A 188 6.23 6.85 -11.66
N VAL A 189 7.10 6.58 -12.64
CA VAL A 189 8.44 7.15 -12.72
C VAL A 189 8.39 8.68 -12.77
N GLN A 190 7.48 9.26 -13.55
CA GLN A 190 7.32 10.71 -13.62
C GLN A 190 6.82 11.29 -12.29
N THR A 191 5.83 10.67 -11.65
CA THR A 191 5.31 11.06 -10.34
C THR A 191 6.41 11.06 -9.28
N VAL A 192 7.25 10.01 -9.23
CA VAL A 192 8.39 9.94 -8.32
C VAL A 192 9.35 11.10 -8.58
N LYS A 193 9.67 11.40 -9.84
CA LYS A 193 10.55 12.52 -10.20
C LYS A 193 9.96 13.87 -9.79
N GLU A 194 8.67 14.11 -10.01
CA GLU A 194 8.01 15.35 -9.60
C GLU A 194 8.01 15.50 -8.07
N ALA A 195 7.76 14.43 -7.32
CA ALA A 195 7.89 14.43 -5.87
C ALA A 195 9.33 14.77 -5.43
N ARG A 196 10.34 14.21 -6.08
CA ARG A 196 11.76 14.47 -5.79
C ARG A 196 12.24 15.86 -6.18
N LYS A 197 11.57 16.55 -7.11
CA LYS A 197 11.82 17.99 -7.34
C LYS A 197 11.42 18.85 -6.14
N ARG A 198 10.40 18.43 -5.38
CA ARG A 198 9.94 19.13 -4.16
C ARG A 198 10.74 18.73 -2.93
N ILE A 199 10.94 17.43 -2.72
CA ILE A 199 11.69 16.87 -1.60
C ILE A 199 12.75 15.89 -2.12
N PRO A 200 13.98 16.36 -2.43
CA PRO A 200 15.02 15.53 -3.03
C PRO A 200 15.55 14.44 -2.10
N HIS A 201 15.51 14.67 -0.78
CA HIS A 201 16.16 13.80 0.19
C HIS A 201 15.36 12.53 0.47
N LEU A 202 15.98 11.36 0.28
CA LEU A 202 15.36 10.04 0.42
C LEU A 202 14.77 9.78 1.81
N ASP A 203 15.44 10.25 2.87
CA ASP A 203 14.97 10.08 4.25
C ASP A 203 14.00 11.18 4.73
N GLN A 204 13.75 12.24 3.94
CA GLN A 204 12.76 13.27 4.32
C GLN A 204 11.38 12.98 3.74
N LEU A 205 11.35 12.39 2.54
CA LEU A 205 10.13 11.85 1.95
C LEU A 205 10.43 10.43 1.51
N VAL A 206 9.91 9.45 2.22
CA VAL A 206 10.05 8.04 1.84
C VAL A 206 9.01 7.72 0.78
N ILE A 207 9.44 7.18 -0.36
CA ILE A 207 8.53 6.88 -1.47
C ILE A 207 8.42 5.37 -1.70
N PHE A 208 7.21 4.84 -1.60
CA PHE A 208 6.84 3.53 -2.15
C PHE A 208 6.16 3.73 -3.50
N ALA A 209 6.62 3.08 -4.57
CA ALA A 209 6.04 3.25 -5.90
C ALA A 209 5.85 1.95 -6.68
N GLY A 210 4.76 1.87 -7.44
CA GLY A 210 4.51 0.83 -8.43
C GLY A 210 3.25 0.01 -8.19
N ALA A 211 2.99 -0.89 -9.13
CA ALA A 211 1.87 -1.83 -9.15
C ALA A 211 2.35 -3.25 -9.48
N CYS A 212 1.41 -4.16 -9.72
CA CYS A 212 1.71 -5.47 -10.30
C CYS A 212 2.51 -5.31 -11.59
N GLN A 213 3.55 -6.12 -11.74
CA GLN A 213 4.42 -6.15 -12.92
C GLN A 213 5.09 -4.83 -13.31
N SER A 214 5.21 -3.85 -12.41
CA SER A 214 5.86 -2.57 -12.72
C SER A 214 7.36 -2.72 -13.04
N TYR A 215 7.91 -1.72 -13.74
CA TYR A 215 9.33 -1.63 -14.04
C TYR A 215 10.14 -1.13 -12.83
N PHE A 216 10.36 -2.04 -11.88
CA PHE A 216 11.07 -1.83 -10.62
C PHE A 216 12.34 -0.98 -10.74
N GLU A 217 13.25 -1.33 -11.64
CA GLU A 217 14.57 -0.70 -11.74
C GLU A 217 14.46 0.78 -12.12
N SER A 218 13.46 1.14 -12.94
CA SER A 218 13.22 2.53 -13.30
C SER A 218 12.64 3.34 -12.14
N LEU A 219 11.83 2.73 -11.28
CA LEU A 219 11.24 3.38 -10.10
C LEU A 219 12.31 3.68 -9.05
N ILE A 220 13.19 2.71 -8.75
CA ILE A 220 14.31 2.92 -7.84
C ILE A 220 15.25 4.01 -8.40
N ARG A 221 15.61 3.95 -9.69
CA ARG A 221 16.43 4.99 -10.34
C ARG A 221 15.78 6.37 -10.35
N ALA A 222 14.45 6.45 -10.33
CA ALA A 222 13.73 7.71 -10.24
C ALA A 222 13.78 8.33 -8.83
N GLY A 223 14.17 7.57 -7.82
CA GLY A 223 14.29 8.03 -6.43
C GLY A 223 13.23 7.44 -5.48
N ALA A 224 12.57 6.35 -5.86
CA ALA A 224 11.73 5.60 -4.92
C ALA A 224 12.61 4.84 -3.91
N ASN A 225 12.18 4.82 -2.65
CA ASN A 225 12.84 4.03 -1.60
C ASN A 225 12.47 2.55 -1.73
N PHE A 226 11.19 2.29 -2.00
CA PHE A 226 10.66 0.96 -2.22
C PHE A 226 9.88 0.95 -3.53
N ALA A 227 9.96 -0.17 -4.25
CA ALA A 227 9.18 -0.36 -5.46
C ALA A 227 8.70 -1.79 -5.61
N SER A 228 7.59 -1.94 -6.34
CA SER A 228 6.99 -3.24 -6.60
C SER A 228 7.55 -3.94 -7.84
N SER A 229 7.34 -5.25 -7.82
CA SER A 229 7.54 -6.25 -8.87
C SER A 229 8.93 -6.33 -9.50
N PRO A 230 10.04 -6.50 -8.73
CA PRO A 230 11.35 -6.80 -9.30
C PRO A 230 11.33 -7.98 -10.29
N ALA A 231 10.59 -9.04 -9.95
CA ALA A 231 10.41 -10.22 -10.80
C ALA A 231 9.21 -10.12 -11.77
N ARG A 232 8.57 -8.95 -11.88
CA ARG A 232 7.39 -8.69 -12.71
C ARG A 232 6.22 -9.63 -12.39
N VAL A 233 6.01 -9.89 -11.09
CA VAL A 233 4.90 -10.69 -10.56
C VAL A 233 3.76 -9.81 -10.06
N ASN A 234 2.59 -10.42 -9.85
CA ASN A 234 1.49 -9.78 -9.14
C ASN A 234 1.86 -9.63 -7.65
N ILE A 235 1.47 -8.52 -7.04
CA ILE A 235 1.69 -8.24 -5.62
C ILE A 235 0.36 -8.20 -4.88
N HIS A 236 0.40 -8.54 -3.59
CA HIS A 236 -0.77 -8.48 -2.74
C HIS A 236 -1.15 -7.02 -2.40
N ALA A 237 -2.44 -6.76 -2.17
CA ALA A 237 -2.94 -5.43 -1.80
C ALA A 237 -2.32 -4.88 -0.49
N LEU A 238 -2.03 -5.78 0.45
CA LEU A 238 -1.57 -5.44 1.81
C LEU A 238 -0.05 -5.27 1.92
N ASP A 239 0.70 -5.65 0.88
CA ASP A 239 2.15 -5.55 0.88
C ASP A 239 2.67 -4.11 1.02
N PRO A 240 2.13 -3.11 0.28
CA PRO A 240 2.47 -1.71 0.51
C PRO A 240 2.14 -1.26 1.93
N VAL A 241 0.98 -1.70 2.47
CA VAL A 241 0.52 -1.31 3.80
C VAL A 241 1.49 -1.77 4.88
N TYR A 242 1.99 -3.00 4.80
CA TYR A 242 2.95 -3.53 5.76
C TYR A 242 4.25 -2.71 5.74
N ILE A 243 4.85 -2.51 4.56
CA ILE A 243 6.10 -1.74 4.41
C ILE A 243 5.92 -0.31 4.96
N VAL A 244 4.85 0.37 4.56
CA VAL A 244 4.57 1.76 4.94
C VAL A 244 4.32 1.88 6.45
N SER A 245 3.57 0.95 7.03
CA SER A 245 3.34 0.91 8.48
C SER A 245 4.63 0.67 9.24
N ARG A 246 5.49 -0.24 8.75
CA ARG A 246 6.81 -0.49 9.35
C ARG A 246 7.68 0.77 9.31
N ILE A 247 7.67 1.53 8.22
CA ILE A 247 8.42 2.79 8.12
C ILE A 247 7.86 3.85 9.10
N SER A 248 6.53 4.03 9.09
CA SER A 248 5.82 5.02 9.90
C SER A 248 6.09 4.87 11.41
N PHE A 249 6.23 3.62 11.87
CA PHE A 249 6.45 3.28 13.28
C PHE A 249 7.89 2.89 13.64
N THR A 250 8.86 3.01 12.72
CA THR A 250 10.28 2.84 13.05
C THR A 250 10.88 4.20 13.45
N PRO A 251 11.67 4.31 14.54
CA PRO A 251 12.28 5.58 14.95
C PRO A 251 13.17 6.19 13.87
N PHE A 252 13.19 7.52 13.77
CA PHE A 252 13.98 8.24 12.74
C PHE A 252 15.50 8.04 12.80
N ILE A 253 16.01 7.55 13.93
CA ILE A 253 17.42 7.21 14.14
C ILE A 253 17.77 5.79 13.73
N GLU A 254 16.76 4.95 13.45
CA GLU A 254 16.96 3.56 13.07
C GLU A 254 16.86 3.39 11.55
N THR A 255 17.75 2.54 11.02
CA THR A 255 17.70 2.09 9.63
C THR A 255 16.78 0.88 9.53
N ILE A 256 15.97 0.87 8.49
CA ILE A 256 15.12 -0.25 8.12
C ILE A 256 15.87 -1.10 7.10
N HIS A 257 16.19 -2.33 7.47
CA HIS A 257 16.78 -3.29 6.56
C HIS A 257 15.73 -3.84 5.59
N VAL A 258 16.00 -3.72 4.29
CA VAL A 258 15.07 -4.12 3.23
C VAL A 258 14.62 -5.57 3.41
N TRP A 259 15.57 -6.49 3.65
CA TRP A 259 15.29 -7.91 3.84
C TRP A 259 14.28 -8.19 4.97
N ASP A 260 14.42 -7.49 6.11
CA ASP A 260 13.56 -7.70 7.28
C ASP A 260 12.11 -7.31 7.01
N VAL A 261 11.89 -6.31 6.16
CA VAL A 261 10.54 -5.90 5.77
C VAL A 261 9.98 -6.84 4.73
N LEU A 262 10.77 -7.17 3.68
CA LEU A 262 10.30 -7.98 2.57
C LEU A 262 9.86 -9.38 3.00
N ARG A 263 10.61 -10.06 3.88
CA ARG A 263 10.29 -11.42 4.33
C ARG A 263 8.94 -11.57 5.05
N ASN A 264 8.41 -10.47 5.57
CA ASN A 264 7.15 -10.42 6.30
C ASN A 264 5.98 -9.91 5.44
N THR A 265 6.24 -9.54 4.18
CA THR A 265 5.19 -9.26 3.19
C THR A 265 4.66 -10.56 2.59
N LEU A 266 3.45 -10.53 2.04
CA LEU A 266 2.78 -11.71 1.50
C LEU A 266 3.43 -12.17 0.19
N THR A 267 3.92 -11.25 -0.65
CA THR A 267 4.58 -11.60 -1.92
C THR A 267 6.10 -11.79 -1.78
N GLY A 268 6.72 -11.21 -0.76
CA GLY A 268 8.17 -11.32 -0.54
C GLY A 268 9.03 -10.58 -1.57
N GLU A 269 10.30 -11.00 -1.69
CA GLU A 269 11.33 -10.35 -2.49
C GLU A 269 11.11 -10.43 -4.00
N LYS A 270 10.29 -11.40 -4.46
CA LYS A 270 9.88 -11.47 -5.87
C LYS A 270 8.94 -10.32 -6.23
N GLY A 271 8.07 -9.95 -5.29
CA GLY A 271 7.05 -8.94 -5.47
C GLY A 271 7.49 -7.53 -5.09
N LEU A 272 8.51 -7.37 -4.25
CA LEU A 272 8.85 -6.09 -3.66
C LEU A 272 10.36 -5.96 -3.50
N GLY A 273 10.85 -4.74 -3.62
CA GLY A 273 12.25 -4.41 -3.38
C GLY A 273 12.42 -2.99 -2.90
N GLY A 274 13.64 -2.62 -2.54
CA GLY A 274 13.94 -1.26 -2.09
C GLY A 274 15.40 -1.05 -1.75
N ILE A 275 15.67 0.13 -1.20
CA ILE A 275 16.97 0.55 -0.68
C ILE A 275 16.86 0.81 0.82
N GLU A 276 18.00 0.81 1.51
CA GLU A 276 18.06 1.18 2.92
C GLU A 276 17.42 2.55 3.15
N THR A 277 16.58 2.64 4.17
CA THR A 277 15.75 3.81 4.47
C THR A 277 15.61 3.96 5.97
N LYS A 278 15.60 5.19 6.49
CA LYS A 278 15.34 5.43 7.91
C LYS A 278 13.86 5.35 8.25
N GLY A 279 13.57 5.05 9.52
CA GLY A 279 12.25 5.28 10.07
C GLY A 279 11.85 6.76 10.10
N VAL A 280 10.61 7.04 10.47
CA VAL A 280 10.10 8.43 10.58
C VAL A 280 9.42 8.73 11.92
N LEU A 281 9.22 7.71 12.77
CA LEU A 281 8.61 7.87 14.09
C LEU A 281 9.43 8.81 14.99
N ARG A 282 8.71 9.70 15.68
CA ARG A 282 9.25 10.55 16.75
C ARG A 282 8.62 10.15 18.08
N THR A 283 9.44 10.15 19.14
CA THR A 283 8.98 9.96 20.52
C THR A 283 9.24 11.25 21.29
N GLY A 284 8.24 11.74 22.02
CA GLY A 284 8.34 12.95 22.83
C GLY A 284 7.91 12.70 24.28
N MET A 285 8.31 13.61 25.18
CA MET A 285 7.95 13.62 26.59
C MET A 285 7.99 15.07 27.15
N PRO A 286 7.16 15.43 28.16
CA PRO A 286 6.05 14.66 28.71
C PRO A 286 4.73 14.91 27.95
N PHE A 287 3.82 13.92 27.93
CA PHE A 287 2.45 14.10 27.42
C PHE A 287 1.48 14.41 28.56
N ARG A 288 1.34 15.69 28.95
CA ARG A 288 0.27 16.10 29.87
C ARG A 288 -0.97 16.48 29.07
N LEU A 289 -2.01 15.65 29.10
CA LEU A 289 -3.35 16.13 28.84
C LEU A 289 -3.66 17.14 29.94
N ILE A 290 -3.87 18.41 29.57
CA ILE A 290 -4.43 19.38 30.52
C ILE A 290 -5.82 18.84 30.86
N GLU A 291 -5.94 18.14 31.99
CA GLU A 291 -7.25 17.79 32.54
C GLU A 291 -8.03 19.08 32.72
N LYS A 292 -9.25 19.09 32.20
CA LYS A 292 -10.16 20.22 32.26
C LYS A 292 -10.23 20.74 33.69
N GLU A 293 -9.72 21.96 33.94
CA GLU A 293 -10.04 22.78 35.10
C GLU A 293 -11.55 23.06 35.12
N ASN A 294 -12.36 22.10 35.57
CA ASN A 294 -13.79 22.27 35.75
C ASN A 294 -14.34 21.45 36.93
N GLN A 295 -13.54 21.28 38.00
CA GLN A 295 -14.01 20.75 39.28
C GLN A 295 -13.52 21.53 40.52
N GLN A 296 -13.22 22.82 40.38
CA GLN A 296 -13.02 23.73 41.53
C GLN A 296 -13.74 25.06 41.29
N GLY A 297 -15.07 24.99 41.22
CA GLY A 297 -15.95 26.17 41.19
C GLY A 297 -17.35 25.91 41.78
N ARG A 298 -17.60 24.74 42.38
CA ARG A 298 -18.87 24.42 43.05
C ARG A 298 -18.63 24.07 44.53
N TYR A 299 -17.89 24.93 45.21
CA TYR A 299 -17.93 25.07 46.67
C TYR A 299 -17.64 26.53 46.99
N ASP A 300 -18.52 27.43 46.54
CA ASP A 300 -18.84 28.62 47.32
C ASP A 300 -20.12 29.28 46.81
N GLY A 301 -21.06 29.55 47.72
CA GLY A 301 -22.17 30.48 47.48
C GLY A 301 -23.58 29.90 47.42
N ARG A 302 -24.09 29.41 48.56
CA ARG A 302 -25.33 29.83 49.27
C ARG A 302 -26.00 28.67 49.99
#